data_AF-A0A498PXP4-F1
#
_entry.id   AF-A0A498PXP4-F1
#
_cell.length_a   1.000
_cell.length_b   1.000
_cell.length_c   1.000
_cell.angle_alpha   90.00
_cell.angle_beta   90.00
_cell.angle_gamma   90.00
#
_symmetry.space_group_name_H-M   'P 1'
#
loop_
_entity.id
_entity.type
_entity.pdbx_description
1 polymer ?
#
loop_
_entity_poly.entity_id
_entity_poly.type
_entity_poly.pdbx_seq_one_letter_code
_entity_poly.pdbx_strand_id
1 'polypeptide(L)'
;MLRPLNSRQHYPQRMISKEHRVNGKPPASTEYKVMAVHNFVDWRLRVGGLVEHPVTLDLDGLRALADRHSQRVMHNCVQGWTNIGEWSGLPLASLADHVRPLPQAKYICFLTMQDNGRDEPSAEGVGQFYEVMDLELAYKPQTLLAYEMNGKPLPIKHGAPLRLRVETQVGFKMAKWINQIEFIDDYSGIGHGLGGWREDNVHYDKDVEI
;
A
#
# COMPACT_ATOMS: atom_id res chain seq x y z
N MET A 1 2.16 -24.18 -9.59
CA MET A 1 2.31 -23.59 -10.93
C MET A 1 1.49 -22.30 -10.93
N LEU A 2 2.09 -21.19 -10.49
CA LEU A 2 1.41 -19.88 -10.43
C LEU A 2 1.08 -19.45 -11.86
N ARG A 3 -0.19 -19.21 -12.18
CA ARG A 3 -0.51 -18.44 -13.38
C ARG A 3 0.06 -17.03 -13.14
N PRO A 4 0.99 -16.52 -13.95
CA PRO A 4 1.41 -15.14 -13.80
C PRO A 4 0.26 -14.28 -14.31
N LEU A 5 -0.64 -13.88 -13.41
CA LEU A 5 -1.52 -12.75 -13.68
C LEU A 5 -0.59 -11.55 -13.91
N ASN A 6 -0.60 -11.07 -15.15
CA ASN A 6 0.23 -9.96 -15.59
C ASN A 6 -0.69 -8.76 -15.82
N SER A 7 -0.63 -7.80 -14.91
CA SER A 7 -1.34 -6.54 -15.10
C SER A 7 -0.67 -5.71 -16.21
N ARG A 8 -1.48 -5.05 -17.05
CA ARG A 8 -0.95 -4.16 -18.09
C ARG A 8 -0.42 -2.87 -17.45
N GLN A 9 0.89 -2.68 -17.50
CA GLN A 9 1.60 -1.55 -16.86
C GLN A 9 1.72 -0.28 -17.72
N HIS A 10 1.33 -0.35 -18.99
CA HIS A 10 1.52 0.74 -19.96
C HIS A 10 0.24 1.04 -20.73
N TYR A 11 -0.80 1.45 -20.02
CA TYR A 11 -1.94 2.10 -20.68
C TYR A 11 -1.48 3.44 -21.31
N PRO A 12 -2.03 3.85 -22.47
CA PRO A 12 -1.72 5.15 -23.06
C PRO A 12 -2.14 6.31 -22.16
N GLN A 13 -1.40 7.43 -22.18
CA GLN A 13 -1.72 8.64 -21.38
C GLN A 13 -3.17 9.10 -21.55
N ARG A 14 -3.69 9.06 -22.78
CA ARG A 14 -5.08 9.43 -23.11
C ARG A 14 -6.16 8.57 -22.42
N MET A 15 -5.79 7.42 -21.87
CA MET A 15 -6.70 6.54 -21.13
C MET A 15 -6.71 6.80 -19.63
N ILE A 16 -5.84 7.66 -19.11
CA ILE A 16 -5.90 8.07 -17.70
C ILE A 16 -7.28 8.66 -17.41
N SER A 17 -7.92 8.15 -16.37
CA SER A 17 -9.27 8.58 -15.99
C SER A 17 -9.28 10.06 -15.61
N LYS A 18 -10.25 10.82 -16.13
CA LYS A 18 -10.46 12.23 -15.79
C LYS A 18 -10.62 12.43 -14.28
N GLU A 19 -11.36 11.52 -13.65
CA GLU A 19 -11.49 11.41 -12.21
C GLU A 19 -11.07 10.02 -11.78
N HIS A 20 -10.16 9.94 -10.80
CA HIS A 20 -9.86 8.69 -10.14
C HIS A 20 -10.74 8.59 -8.91
N ARG A 21 -11.64 7.60 -8.87
CA ARG A 21 -12.52 7.41 -7.73
C ARG A 21 -11.70 7.14 -6.47
N VAL A 22 -12.25 7.59 -5.35
CA VAL A 22 -11.68 7.46 -4.01
C VAL A 22 -12.62 6.58 -3.21
N ASN A 23 -12.05 5.58 -2.53
CA ASN A 23 -12.74 4.80 -1.52
C ASN A 23 -12.03 4.98 -0.17
N GLY A 24 -12.77 5.00 0.93
CA GLY A 24 -12.29 5.20 2.31
C GLY A 24 -11.94 6.65 2.66
N LYS A 25 -11.88 6.94 3.97
CA LYS A 25 -11.61 8.29 4.51
C LYS A 25 -10.17 8.46 5.01
N PRO A 26 -9.52 9.62 4.78
CA PRO A 26 -8.15 9.85 5.25
C PRO A 26 -8.07 9.91 6.78
N PRO A 27 -6.88 9.65 7.36
CA PRO A 27 -6.67 9.78 8.79
C PRO A 27 -7.06 11.18 9.28
N ALA A 28 -7.87 11.22 10.33
CA ALA A 28 -8.36 12.44 10.94
C ALA A 28 -7.60 12.81 12.23
N SER A 29 -6.58 12.03 12.61
CA SER A 29 -5.74 12.31 13.76
C SER A 29 -5.03 13.66 13.64
N THR A 30 -4.77 14.29 14.78
CA THR A 30 -4.05 15.57 14.84
C THR A 30 -2.64 15.40 14.28
N GLU A 31 -1.98 14.30 14.61
CA GLU A 31 -0.61 13.98 14.18
C GLU A 31 -0.52 13.92 12.66
N TYR A 32 -1.45 13.21 11.99
CA TYR A 32 -1.46 13.12 10.54
C TYR A 32 -1.77 14.47 9.88
N LYS A 33 -2.70 15.25 10.45
CA LYS A 33 -3.03 16.60 9.95
C LYS A 33 -1.83 17.54 10.04
N VAL A 34 -1.07 17.51 11.14
CA VAL A 34 0.14 18.31 11.30
C VAL A 34 1.19 17.93 10.25
N MET A 35 1.44 16.62 10.07
CA MET A 35 2.34 16.15 9.00
C MET A 35 1.88 16.64 7.63
N ALA A 36 0.58 16.58 7.33
CA ALA A 36 0.03 17.02 6.05
C ALA A 36 0.24 18.53 5.80
N VAL A 37 0.07 19.38 6.82
CA VAL A 37 0.32 20.82 6.72
C VAL A 37 1.80 21.11 6.45
N HIS A 38 2.71 20.28 6.96
CA HIS A 38 4.15 20.39 6.73
C HIS A 38 4.63 19.60 5.51
N ASN A 39 3.74 19.23 4.57
CA ASN A 39 4.10 18.43 3.38
C ASN A 39 4.82 17.11 3.70
N PHE A 40 4.49 16.50 4.85
CA PHE A 40 5.01 15.22 5.32
C PHE A 40 6.53 15.18 5.58
N VAL A 41 7.20 16.31 5.81
CA VAL A 41 8.63 16.32 6.20
C VAL A 41 8.89 15.59 7.53
N ASP A 42 7.88 15.56 8.41
CA ASP A 42 7.92 14.89 9.72
C ASP A 42 7.48 13.42 9.65
N TRP A 43 7.01 12.95 8.48
CA TRP A 43 6.57 11.56 8.33
C TRP A 43 7.76 10.61 8.29
N ARG A 44 7.58 9.42 8.88
CA ARG A 44 8.59 8.36 8.91
C ARG A 44 7.93 7.01 8.60
N LEU A 45 8.58 6.23 7.74
CA LEU A 45 8.30 4.83 7.48
C LEU A 45 9.21 3.96 8.33
N ARG A 46 8.64 3.15 9.22
CA ARG A 46 9.39 2.09 9.90
C ARG A 46 9.31 0.81 9.08
N VAL A 47 10.43 0.15 8.85
CA VAL A 47 10.49 -1.13 8.15
C VAL A 47 11.25 -2.12 9.01
N GLY A 48 10.60 -3.22 9.39
CA GLY A 48 11.11 -4.15 10.39
C GLY A 48 10.57 -5.57 10.27
N GLY A 49 10.59 -6.27 11.40
CA GLY A 49 10.16 -7.66 11.52
C GLY A 49 11.30 -8.62 11.23
N LEU A 50 11.02 -9.64 10.43
CA LEU A 50 11.94 -10.69 10.02
C LEU A 50 12.86 -10.19 8.89
N VAL A 51 13.73 -9.23 9.20
CA VAL A 51 14.70 -8.63 8.27
C VAL A 51 16.10 -8.52 8.90
N GLU A 52 17.16 -8.56 8.09
CA GLU A 52 18.54 -8.35 8.57
C GLU A 52 18.84 -6.87 8.87
N HIS A 53 18.21 -5.95 8.13
CA HIS A 53 18.51 -4.52 8.18
C HIS A 53 17.23 -3.70 8.40
N PRO A 54 16.71 -3.61 9.64
CA PRO A 54 15.57 -2.76 9.93
C PRO A 54 15.96 -1.28 9.76
N VAL A 55 15.04 -0.48 9.20
CA VAL A 55 15.29 0.93 8.87
C VAL A 55 14.12 1.80 9.24
N THR A 56 14.40 3.09 9.45
CA THR A 56 13.38 4.14 9.51
C THR A 56 13.74 5.20 8.47
N LEU A 57 12.84 5.43 7.51
CA LEU A 57 13.06 6.30 6.37
C LEU A 57 12.09 7.48 6.40
N ASP A 58 12.55 8.67 6.04
CA ASP A 58 11.65 9.73 5.57
C ASP A 58 11.37 9.56 4.06
N LEU A 59 10.67 10.51 3.45
CA LEU A 59 10.36 10.45 2.02
C LEU A 59 11.61 10.53 1.12
N ASP A 60 12.63 11.29 1.52
CA ASP A 60 13.83 11.45 0.71
C ASP A 60 14.73 10.22 0.82
N GLY A 61 14.83 9.63 2.02
CA GLY A 61 15.46 8.33 2.24
C GLY A 61 14.79 7.23 1.42
N LEU A 62 13.45 7.20 1.35
CA LEU A 62 12.72 6.25 0.51
C LEU A 62 13.03 6.44 -0.98
N ARG A 63 13.09 7.68 -1.47
CA ARG A 63 13.43 8.01 -2.86
C ARG A 63 14.87 7.67 -3.22
N ALA A 64 15.77 7.69 -2.25
CA ALA A 64 17.19 7.40 -2.45
C ALA A 64 17.51 5.89 -2.57
N LEU A 65 16.58 4.99 -2.23
CA LEU A 65 16.83 3.55 -2.25
C LEU A 65 16.99 2.97 -3.66
N ALA A 66 16.26 3.50 -4.64
CA ALA A 66 16.36 3.07 -6.03
C ALA A 66 15.72 4.10 -6.97
N ASP A 67 15.96 3.94 -8.27
CA ASP A 67 15.32 4.76 -9.29
C ASP A 67 13.80 4.68 -9.21
N ARG A 68 13.18 5.85 -9.30
CA ARG A 68 11.72 6.01 -9.34
C ARG A 68 11.15 5.24 -10.53
N HIS A 69 10.24 4.31 -10.25
CA HIS A 69 9.50 3.57 -11.26
C HIS A 69 8.13 4.21 -11.51
N SER A 70 7.70 4.25 -12.77
CA SER A 70 6.40 4.79 -13.19
C SER A 70 5.62 3.77 -14.01
N GLN A 71 4.34 3.61 -13.70
CA GLN A 71 3.42 2.72 -14.43
C GLN A 71 2.04 3.37 -14.61
N ARG A 72 1.40 3.09 -15.75
CA ARG A 72 0.01 3.48 -16.05
C ARG A 72 -0.83 2.24 -16.08
N VAL A 73 -1.66 2.06 -15.06
CA VAL A 73 -2.29 0.79 -14.69
C VAL A 73 -3.76 0.99 -14.38
N MET A 74 -4.54 -0.08 -14.60
CA MET A 74 -5.95 -0.12 -14.29
C MET A 74 -6.15 -0.65 -12.86
N HIS A 75 -6.70 0.19 -12.00
CA HIS A 75 -7.22 -0.19 -10.71
C HIS A 75 -8.59 -0.87 -10.86
N ASN A 76 -8.76 -2.03 -10.23
CA ASN A 76 -10.03 -2.74 -10.19
C ASN A 76 -10.57 -2.77 -8.76
N CYS A 77 -11.75 -2.16 -8.57
CA CYS A 77 -12.41 -2.15 -7.28
C CYS A 77 -13.46 -3.26 -7.20
N VAL A 78 -13.55 -3.92 -6.04
CA VAL A 78 -14.60 -4.91 -5.74
C VAL A 78 -16.03 -4.35 -5.86
N GLN A 79 -16.19 -3.03 -5.81
CA GLN A 79 -17.47 -2.33 -6.00
C GLN A 79 -17.88 -2.21 -7.49
N GLY A 80 -17.21 -2.91 -8.40
CA GLY A 80 -17.60 -3.00 -9.82
C GLY A 80 -17.17 -1.81 -10.70
N TRP A 81 -16.18 -1.02 -10.27
CA TRP A 81 -15.66 0.10 -11.06
C TRP A 81 -14.14 0.00 -11.25
N THR A 82 -13.67 0.59 -12.35
CA THR A 82 -12.25 0.64 -12.70
C THR A 82 -11.79 2.07 -12.97
N ASN A 83 -10.51 2.34 -12.74
CA ASN A 83 -9.88 3.61 -13.08
C ASN A 83 -8.45 3.38 -13.55
N ILE A 84 -8.01 4.14 -14.55
CA ILE A 84 -6.62 4.13 -14.98
C ILE A 84 -5.92 5.34 -14.37
N GLY A 85 -4.80 5.11 -13.71
CA GLY A 85 -3.94 6.13 -13.13
C GLY A 85 -2.48 5.88 -13.47
N GLU A 86 -1.69 6.94 -13.50
CA GLU A 86 -0.24 6.85 -13.47
C GLU A 86 0.24 6.90 -12.02
N TRP A 87 1.02 5.92 -11.61
CA TRP A 87 1.58 5.82 -10.26
C TRP A 87 3.09 5.79 -10.36
N SER A 88 3.75 6.55 -9.49
CA SER A 88 5.21 6.56 -9.41
C SER A 88 5.70 6.41 -7.99
N GLY A 89 6.79 5.67 -7.83
CA GLY A 89 7.25 5.28 -6.51
C GLY A 89 8.49 4.39 -6.51
N LEU A 90 8.76 3.82 -5.34
CA LEU A 90 9.81 2.84 -5.11
C LEU A 90 9.29 1.44 -5.45
N PRO A 91 9.93 0.67 -6.36
CA PRO A 91 9.62 -0.75 -6.50
C PRO A 91 9.74 -1.48 -5.16
N LEU A 92 8.74 -2.26 -4.76
CA LEU A 92 8.74 -2.88 -3.43
C LEU A 92 9.89 -3.90 -3.29
N ALA A 93 10.27 -4.56 -4.40
CA ALA A 93 11.46 -5.39 -4.49
C ALA A 93 12.72 -4.66 -4.01
N SER A 94 12.91 -3.40 -4.40
CA SER A 94 14.09 -2.62 -3.98
C SER A 94 14.11 -2.35 -2.47
N LEU A 95 12.95 -2.16 -1.84
CA LEU A 95 12.87 -2.08 -0.38
C LEU A 95 13.20 -3.44 0.26
N ALA A 96 12.63 -4.53 -0.26
CA ALA A 96 12.90 -5.87 0.23
C ALA A 96 14.40 -6.21 0.12
N ASP A 97 15.02 -5.99 -1.03
CA ASP A 97 16.45 -6.22 -1.24
C ASP A 97 17.32 -5.38 -0.28
N HIS A 98 16.89 -4.15 0.03
CA HIS A 98 17.58 -3.28 0.97
C HIS A 98 17.55 -3.82 2.41
N VAL A 99 16.39 -4.28 2.88
CA VAL A 99 16.23 -4.75 4.27
C VAL A 99 16.62 -6.21 4.48
N ARG A 100 16.71 -6.99 3.39
CA ARG A 100 17.02 -8.43 3.36
C ARG A 100 16.14 -9.26 4.30
N PRO A 101 14.92 -9.65 3.86
CA PRO A 101 14.05 -10.52 4.63
C PRO A 101 14.75 -11.82 5.01
N LEU A 102 14.56 -12.25 6.25
CA LEU A 102 15.08 -13.53 6.74
C LEU A 102 14.35 -14.69 6.05
N PRO A 103 14.96 -15.89 5.94
CA PRO A 103 14.38 -17.02 5.21
C PRO A 103 12.99 -17.48 5.69
N GLN A 104 12.65 -17.20 6.94
CA GLN A 104 11.34 -17.50 7.51
C GLN A 104 10.24 -16.50 7.15
N ALA A 105 10.58 -15.29 6.65
CA ALA A 105 9.60 -14.30 6.26
C ALA A 105 8.76 -14.81 5.07
N LYS A 106 7.44 -14.80 5.22
CA LYS A 106 6.49 -15.28 4.21
C LYS A 106 5.55 -14.18 3.72
N TYR A 107 5.29 -13.20 4.55
CA TYR A 107 4.34 -12.13 4.30
C TYR A 107 4.92 -10.76 4.63
N ILE A 108 4.27 -9.74 4.09
CA ILE A 108 4.51 -8.33 4.42
C ILE A 108 3.21 -7.78 4.99
N CYS A 109 3.26 -7.25 6.21
CA CYS A 109 2.17 -6.53 6.85
C CYS A 109 2.40 -5.03 6.72
N PHE A 110 1.44 -4.33 6.12
CA PHE A 110 1.42 -2.89 5.97
C PHE A 110 0.48 -2.30 7.02
N LEU A 111 1.03 -1.52 7.95
CA LEU A 111 0.24 -0.77 8.92
C LEU A 111 0.11 0.68 8.48
N THR A 112 -1.06 1.25 8.73
CA THR A 112 -1.44 2.58 8.25
C THR A 112 -1.72 3.54 9.39
N MET A 113 -1.75 4.84 9.08
CA MET A 113 -2.14 5.88 10.02
C MET A 113 -3.67 5.99 10.21
N GLN A 114 -4.44 5.23 9.43
CA GLN A 114 -5.90 5.22 9.51
C GLN A 114 -6.36 4.32 10.66
N ASP A 115 -7.26 4.83 11.48
CA ASP A 115 -8.04 4.05 12.44
C ASP A 115 -9.51 4.16 12.04
N ASN A 116 -10.14 3.04 11.68
CA ASN A 116 -11.51 3.04 11.15
C ASN A 116 -12.55 3.40 12.21
N GLY A 117 -12.28 3.17 13.50
CA GLY A 117 -13.19 3.60 14.56
C GLY A 117 -13.26 5.13 14.66
N ARG A 118 -12.14 5.81 14.39
CA ARG A 118 -12.06 7.28 14.38
C ARG A 118 -12.40 7.89 13.02
N ASP A 119 -11.81 7.37 11.96
CA ASP A 119 -11.72 8.03 10.65
C ASP A 119 -12.88 7.64 9.73
N GLU A 120 -13.45 6.44 9.92
CA GLU A 120 -14.54 5.91 9.13
C GLU A 120 -15.59 5.20 10.01
N PRO A 121 -16.24 5.92 10.95
CA PRO A 121 -17.14 5.32 11.95
C PRO A 121 -18.41 4.66 11.35
N SER A 122 -18.64 4.83 10.05
CA SER A 122 -19.70 4.15 9.30
C SER A 122 -19.26 2.79 8.74
N ALA A 123 -18.00 2.41 8.90
CA ALA A 123 -17.49 1.11 8.47
C ALA A 123 -17.92 0.00 9.46
N GLU A 124 -18.01 -1.23 8.97
CA GLU A 124 -18.40 -2.41 9.76
C GLU A 124 -17.24 -2.94 10.62
N GLY A 125 -16.60 -2.07 11.41
CA GLY A 125 -15.46 -2.45 12.25
C GLY A 125 -14.71 -1.24 12.79
N VAL A 126 -13.76 -1.47 13.69
CA VAL A 126 -12.94 -0.43 14.31
C VAL A 126 -11.46 -0.78 14.27
N GLY A 127 -10.60 0.13 14.75
CA GLY A 127 -9.17 -0.11 14.88
C GLY A 127 -8.36 0.25 13.64
N GLN A 128 -7.05 0.05 13.75
CA GLN A 128 -6.08 0.42 12.74
C GLN A 128 -6.31 -0.37 11.44
N PHE A 129 -6.37 0.32 10.31
CA PHE A 129 -6.36 -0.35 9.02
C PHE A 129 -4.97 -0.92 8.76
N TYR A 130 -4.92 -2.20 8.44
CA TYR A 130 -3.71 -2.92 8.07
C TYR A 130 -4.02 -3.89 6.94
N GLU A 131 -2.98 -4.34 6.25
CA GLU A 131 -3.11 -5.20 5.08
C GLU A 131 -1.93 -6.17 5.02
N VAL A 132 -2.20 -7.45 4.74
CA VAL A 132 -1.15 -8.47 4.61
C VAL A 132 -1.11 -8.98 3.18
N MET A 133 0.11 -9.07 2.66
CA MET A 133 0.40 -9.54 1.31
C MET A 133 1.48 -10.62 1.36
N ASP A 134 1.41 -11.61 0.47
CA ASP A 134 2.48 -12.59 0.30
C ASP A 134 3.77 -11.90 -0.15
N LEU A 135 4.91 -12.26 0.46
CA LEU A 135 6.22 -11.65 0.17
C LEU A 135 6.60 -11.77 -1.30
N GLU A 136 6.21 -12.87 -1.96
CA GLU A 136 6.47 -13.11 -3.39
C GLU A 136 5.90 -12.00 -4.29
N LEU A 137 4.79 -11.36 -3.89
CA LEU A 137 4.18 -10.28 -4.66
C LEU A 137 5.02 -9.00 -4.65
N ALA A 138 5.93 -8.82 -3.69
CA ALA A 138 6.86 -7.69 -3.68
C ALA A 138 7.80 -7.66 -4.89
N TYR A 139 8.10 -8.83 -5.45
CA TYR A 139 9.00 -8.99 -6.59
C TYR A 139 8.29 -8.92 -7.95
N LYS A 140 6.97 -8.68 -7.97
CA LYS A 140 6.26 -8.41 -9.22
C LYS A 140 6.63 -7.01 -9.73
N PRO A 141 6.85 -6.84 -11.04
CA PRO A 141 7.30 -5.56 -11.61
C PRO A 141 6.31 -4.41 -11.40
N GLN A 142 5.00 -4.71 -11.28
CA GLN A 142 3.96 -3.72 -10.97
C GLN A 142 3.82 -3.38 -9.48
N THR A 143 4.56 -4.03 -8.57
CA THR A 143 4.40 -3.80 -7.13
C THR A 143 5.31 -2.68 -6.66
N LEU A 144 4.72 -1.58 -6.19
CA LEU A 144 5.47 -0.42 -5.72
C LEU A 144 4.81 0.28 -4.53
N LEU A 145 5.64 1.04 -3.82
CA LEU A 145 5.23 2.03 -2.84
C LEU A 145 5.14 3.39 -3.54
N ALA A 146 3.91 3.82 -3.88
CA ALA A 146 3.68 5.05 -4.60
C ALA A 146 3.68 6.25 -3.66
N TYR A 147 4.46 7.28 -4.03
CA TYR A 147 4.45 8.62 -3.43
C TYR A 147 4.02 9.70 -4.43
N GLU A 148 3.72 9.32 -5.66
CA GLU A 148 3.24 10.19 -6.73
C GLU A 148 2.06 9.56 -7.50
N MET A 149 1.18 10.42 -8.00
CA MET A 149 0.06 10.05 -8.85
C MET A 149 -0.13 11.10 -9.97
N ASN A 150 -0.23 10.64 -11.22
CA ASN A 150 -0.44 11.48 -12.41
C ASN A 150 0.58 12.64 -12.50
N GLY A 151 1.86 12.34 -12.28
CA GLY A 151 2.96 13.30 -12.36
C GLY A 151 3.01 14.34 -11.25
N LYS A 152 2.26 14.15 -10.15
CA LYS A 152 2.19 15.07 -9.00
C LYS A 152 2.38 14.32 -7.69
N PRO A 153 2.77 15.01 -6.60
CA PRO A 153 2.75 14.42 -5.27
C PRO A 153 1.40 13.76 -4.96
N LEU A 154 1.44 12.60 -4.29
CA LEU A 154 0.26 11.80 -4.00
C LEU A 154 -0.78 12.64 -3.21
N PRO A 155 -2.04 12.76 -3.67
CA PRO A 155 -3.05 13.46 -2.90
C PRO A 155 -3.43 12.71 -1.62
N ILE A 156 -3.77 13.42 -0.54
CA ILE A 156 -4.17 12.83 0.76
C ILE A 156 -5.25 11.77 0.60
N LYS A 157 -6.31 12.06 -0.16
CA LYS A 157 -7.42 11.13 -0.40
C LYS A 157 -7.00 9.83 -1.10
N HIS A 158 -5.87 9.84 -1.81
CA HIS A 158 -5.31 8.67 -2.50
C HIS A 158 -4.20 7.96 -1.70
N GLY A 159 -3.89 8.42 -0.49
CA GLY A 159 -2.98 7.73 0.44
C GLY A 159 -1.67 8.44 0.73
N ALA A 160 -1.58 9.76 0.59
CA ALA A 160 -0.36 10.50 0.92
C ALA A 160 0.14 10.21 2.35
N PRO A 161 1.44 10.23 2.61
CA PRO A 161 2.51 10.43 1.64
C PRO A 161 2.87 9.15 0.89
N LEU A 162 2.38 7.99 1.33
CA LEU A 162 2.76 6.70 0.78
C LEU A 162 1.59 5.70 0.75
N ARG A 163 1.43 5.02 -0.39
CA ARG A 163 0.50 3.91 -0.54
C ARG A 163 1.14 2.70 -1.22
N LEU A 164 0.56 1.54 -1.00
CA LEU A 164 0.85 0.33 -1.75
C LEU A 164 0.10 0.35 -3.08
N ARG A 165 0.74 -0.20 -4.13
CA ARG A 165 0.16 -0.56 -5.43
C ARG A 165 0.59 -1.98 -5.76
N VAL A 166 -0.38 -2.87 -6.01
CA VAL A 166 -0.17 -4.30 -6.35
C VAL A 166 -1.19 -4.65 -7.42
N GLU A 167 -0.91 -4.37 -8.68
CA GLU A 167 -1.95 -4.34 -9.73
C GLU A 167 -2.48 -5.71 -10.18
N THR A 168 -2.04 -6.80 -9.53
CA THR A 168 -2.62 -8.15 -9.63
C THR A 168 -3.67 -8.42 -8.56
N GLN A 169 -3.88 -7.51 -7.62
CA GLN A 169 -4.89 -7.61 -6.57
C GLN A 169 -5.94 -6.51 -6.68
N VAL A 170 -7.11 -6.76 -6.10
CA VAL A 170 -8.18 -5.77 -6.03
C VAL A 170 -7.86 -4.60 -5.11
N GLY A 171 -8.57 -3.51 -5.33
CA GLY A 171 -8.22 -2.21 -4.78
C GLY A 171 -8.17 -2.09 -3.26
N PHE A 172 -8.88 -2.94 -2.51
CA PHE A 172 -8.87 -2.86 -1.04
C PHE A 172 -7.55 -3.37 -0.45
N LYS A 173 -6.88 -4.33 -1.11
CA LYS A 173 -5.55 -4.85 -0.75
C LYS A 173 -4.42 -3.84 -0.92
N MET A 174 -4.69 -2.68 -1.51
CA MET A 174 -3.70 -1.65 -1.78
C MET A 174 -3.75 -0.57 -0.71
N ALA A 175 -3.16 -0.87 0.46
CA ALA A 175 -3.13 0.01 1.63
C ALA A 175 -2.71 1.45 1.32
N LYS A 176 -3.32 2.41 2.02
CA LYS A 176 -3.07 3.85 1.91
C LYS A 176 -2.54 4.37 3.24
N TRP A 177 -1.85 5.52 3.23
CA TRP A 177 -1.38 6.18 4.46
C TRP A 177 -0.44 5.30 5.28
N ILE A 178 0.43 4.55 4.60
CA ILE A 178 1.35 3.60 5.22
C ILE A 178 2.37 4.37 6.06
N ASN A 179 2.67 3.88 7.26
CA ASN A 179 3.76 4.39 8.09
C ASN A 179 4.62 3.27 8.69
N GLN A 180 4.23 2.00 8.54
CA GLN A 180 5.01 0.88 9.01
C GLN A 180 4.83 -0.36 8.12
N ILE A 181 5.92 -1.09 7.92
CA ILE A 181 5.99 -2.32 7.15
C ILE A 181 6.73 -3.35 8.00
N GLU A 182 6.11 -4.51 8.21
CA GLU A 182 6.69 -5.63 8.95
C GLU A 182 6.77 -6.86 8.05
N PHE A 183 7.95 -7.47 7.95
CA PHE A 183 8.10 -8.79 7.34
C PHE A 183 7.82 -9.84 8.40
N ILE A 184 6.88 -10.75 8.13
CA ILE A 184 6.36 -11.71 9.12
C ILE A 184 6.26 -13.11 8.52
N ASP A 185 6.24 -14.14 9.36
CA ASP A 185 6.10 -15.55 8.98
C ASP A 185 4.67 -16.08 9.13
N ASP A 186 3.89 -15.44 10.01
CA ASP A 186 2.49 -15.72 10.27
C ASP A 186 1.71 -14.44 10.59
N TYR A 187 0.50 -14.33 10.04
CA TYR A 187 -0.42 -13.22 10.31
C TYR A 187 -1.58 -13.61 11.23
N SER A 188 -1.70 -14.88 11.64
CA SER A 188 -2.84 -15.37 12.45
C SER A 188 -2.98 -14.67 13.80
N GLY A 189 -1.90 -14.10 14.34
CA GLY A 189 -1.89 -13.30 15.56
C GLY A 189 -2.15 -11.80 15.38
N ILE A 190 -2.38 -11.33 14.15
CA ILE A 190 -2.65 -9.91 13.84
C ILE A 190 -4.15 -9.74 13.59
N GLY A 191 -4.77 -8.78 14.28
CA GLY A 191 -6.20 -8.54 14.16
C GLY A 191 -7.02 -9.79 14.54
N HIS A 192 -7.89 -10.23 13.64
CA HIS A 192 -8.64 -11.49 13.75
C HIS A 192 -8.00 -12.65 12.99
N GLY A 193 -6.77 -12.47 12.49
CA GLY A 193 -5.97 -13.53 11.86
C GLY A 193 -6.35 -13.84 10.42
N LEU A 194 -7.13 -12.99 9.75
CA LEU A 194 -7.60 -13.23 8.38
C LEU A 194 -6.78 -12.50 7.30
N GLY A 195 -5.71 -11.80 7.68
CA GLY A 195 -4.73 -11.26 6.73
C GLY A 195 -5.03 -9.85 6.22
N GLY A 196 -5.86 -9.09 6.92
CA GLY A 196 -6.12 -7.69 6.63
C GLY A 196 -7.37 -7.17 7.32
N TRP A 197 -7.52 -5.86 7.41
CA TRP A 197 -8.65 -5.27 8.12
C TRP A 197 -9.99 -5.57 7.45
N ARG A 198 -10.04 -5.62 6.11
CA ARG A 198 -11.27 -5.91 5.34
C ARG A 198 -11.67 -7.37 5.46
N GLU A 199 -10.70 -8.27 5.48
CA GLU A 199 -10.87 -9.70 5.72
C GLU A 199 -11.44 -9.92 7.12
N ASP A 200 -10.82 -9.28 8.13
CA ASP A 200 -11.22 -9.37 9.52
C ASP A 200 -12.64 -8.87 9.80
N ASN A 201 -13.06 -7.78 9.16
CA ASN A 201 -14.26 -7.03 9.55
C ASN A 201 -15.41 -7.14 8.54
N VAL A 202 -15.09 -7.32 7.25
CA VAL A 202 -16.06 -7.35 6.15
C VAL A 202 -16.06 -8.72 5.44
N HIS A 203 -15.29 -9.69 5.95
CA HIS A 203 -15.23 -11.08 5.48
C HIS A 203 -14.90 -11.19 3.98
N TYR A 204 -14.05 -10.28 3.49
CA TYR A 204 -13.46 -10.44 2.17
C TYR A 204 -12.43 -11.57 2.18
N ASP A 205 -12.22 -12.18 1.02
CA ASP A 205 -11.17 -13.18 0.85
C ASP A 205 -9.79 -12.48 0.79
N LYS A 206 -8.75 -13.12 1.32
CA LYS A 206 -7.38 -12.61 1.28
C LYS A 206 -6.79 -12.68 -0.13
N ASP A 207 -7.15 -13.71 -0.88
CA ASP A 207 -6.51 -14.11 -2.15
C ASP A 207 -7.31 -13.62 -3.37
N VAL A 208 -7.79 -12.37 -3.31
CA VAL A 208 -8.58 -11.77 -4.39
C VAL A 208 -7.67 -11.17 -5.47
N GLU A 209 -7.27 -12.03 -6.40
CA GLU A 209 -6.48 -11.68 -7.58
C GLU A 209 -7.36 -11.25 -8.78
N ILE A 210 -6.75 -10.57 -9.77
CA ILE A 210 -7.38 -10.09 -11.02
C ILE A 210 -6.68 -10.64 -12.25
#